data_AF-A0A914EP56-F1
#
_entry.id   AF-A0A914EP56-F1
#
_cell.length_a   1.000
_cell.length_b   1.000
_cell.length_c   1.000
_cell.angle_alpha   90.00
_cell.angle_beta   90.00
_cell.angle_gamma   90.00
#
_symmetry.space_group_name_H-M   'P 1'
#
loop_
_entity.id
_entity.type
_entity.pdbx_description
1 polymer ?
#
loop_
_entity_poly.entity_id
_entity_poly.type
_entity_poly.pdbx_seq_one_letter_code
_entity_poly.pdbx_strand_id
1 'polypeptide(L)'
;MAEHLRKAFVDPCKWYAARLAFTRTAATMSMAGFILDHGDRHCENILLDSTNDLPTPEIVPFRLTRNMINGFGPTGVEGAFRKTCEIVVRVLRRT
;
A
#
# COMPACT_ATOMS: atom_id res chain seq x y z
N MET A 1 1.74 -5.95 12.49
CA MET A 1 0.53 -5.83 11.64
C MET A 1 -0.32 -7.09 11.62
N ALA A 2 0.18 -8.23 11.15
CA ALA A 2 -0.59 -9.49 11.16
C ALA A 2 -1.13 -9.87 12.57
N GLU A 3 -0.27 -9.72 13.58
CA GLU A 3 -0.64 -9.98 14.97
C GLU A 3 -1.65 -8.96 15.52
N HIS A 4 -1.56 -7.69 15.09
CA HIS A 4 -2.51 -6.65 15.48
C HIS A 4 -3.91 -6.95 14.94
N LEU A 5 -4.02 -7.34 13.65
CA LEU A 5 -5.29 -7.76 13.07
C LEU A 5 -5.86 -9.00 13.77
N ARG A 6 -4.99 -9.95 14.15
CA ARG A 6 -5.40 -11.16 14.88
C ARG A 6 -5.92 -10.85 16.29
N LYS A 7 -5.33 -9.87 16.98
CA LYS A 7 -5.78 -9.42 18.31
C LYS A 7 -7.08 -8.60 18.23
N ALA A 8 -7.28 -7.84 17.15
CA ALA A 8 -8.46 -6.99 16.97
C ALA A 8 -9.74 -7.78 16.60
N PHE A 9 -9.61 -8.92 15.91
CA PHE A 9 -10.75 -9.71 15.46
C PHE A 9 -10.65 -11.14 15.99
N VAL A 10 -11.50 -11.45 16.98
CA VAL A 10 -11.61 -12.79 17.57
C VAL A 10 -12.33 -13.76 16.63
N ASP A 11 -13.28 -13.25 15.84
CA ASP A 11 -14.02 -14.04 14.85
C ASP A 11 -13.17 -14.27 13.58
N PRO A 12 -12.94 -15.54 13.16
CA PRO A 12 -12.11 -15.85 12.00
C PRO A 12 -12.60 -15.28 10.67
N CYS A 13 -13.92 -15.21 10.47
CA CYS A 13 -14.50 -14.67 9.24
C CYS A 13 -14.31 -13.15 9.17
N LYS A 14 -14.53 -12.43 10.29
CA LYS A 14 -14.27 -10.99 10.39
C LYS A 14 -12.78 -10.68 10.24
N TRP A 15 -11.91 -11.48 10.85
CA TRP A 15 -10.45 -11.35 10.68
C TRP A 15 -10.04 -11.49 9.21
N TYR A 16 -10.53 -12.54 8.54
CA TYR A 16 -10.20 -12.77 7.13
C TYR A 16 -10.72 -11.66 6.22
N ALA A 17 -11.96 -11.20 6.44
CA ALA A 17 -12.56 -10.09 5.71
C ALA A 17 -11.78 -8.78 5.92
N ALA A 18 -11.42 -8.45 7.16
CA ALA A 18 -10.62 -7.26 7.49
C ALA A 18 -9.22 -7.31 6.85
N ARG A 19 -8.57 -8.48 6.85
CA ARG A 19 -7.28 -8.68 6.19
C ARG A 19 -7.38 -8.49 4.68
N LEU A 20 -8.43 -9.02 4.04
CA LEU A 20 -8.67 -8.83 2.62
C LEU A 20 -8.94 -7.36 2.29
N ALA A 21 -9.74 -6.67 3.10
CA ALA A 21 -10.01 -5.25 2.94
C ALA A 21 -8.72 -4.43 3.02
N PHE A 22 -7.90 -4.64 4.06
CA PHE A 22 -6.59 -4.00 4.22
C PHE A 22 -5.67 -4.23 3.01
N THR A 23 -5.62 -5.46 2.51
CA THR A 23 -4.76 -5.81 1.36
C THR A 23 -5.22 -5.10 0.09
N ARG A 24 -6.54 -5.00 -0.13
CA ARG A 24 -7.12 -4.36 -1.32
C ARG A 24 -6.98 -2.84 -1.28
N THR A 25 -7.21 -2.21 -0.13
CA THR A 25 -7.04 -0.76 0.02
C THR A 25 -5.57 -0.37 -0.13
N ALA A 26 -4.64 -1.12 0.48
CA ALA A 26 -3.21 -0.90 0.29
C ALA A 26 -2.81 -1.00 -1.20
N ALA A 27 -3.24 -2.06 -1.90
CA ALA A 27 -2.98 -2.22 -3.34
C ALA A 27 -3.53 -1.06 -4.18
N THR A 28 -4.76 -0.63 -3.89
CA THR A 28 -5.42 0.45 -4.62
C THR A 28 -4.70 1.77 -4.43
N MET A 29 -4.40 2.15 -3.17
CA MET A 29 -3.67 3.37 -2.85
C MET A 29 -2.25 3.36 -3.42
N SER A 30 -1.55 2.22 -3.38
CA SER A 30 -0.21 2.09 -3.98
C SER A 30 -0.21 2.28 -5.50
N MET A 31 -1.16 1.67 -6.22
CA MET A 31 -1.24 1.83 -7.69
C MET A 31 -1.74 3.21 -8.10
N ALA A 32 -2.70 3.78 -7.36
CA ALA A 32 -3.17 5.13 -7.61
C ALA A 32 -2.06 6.17 -7.37
N GLY A 33 -1.33 6.06 -6.24
CA GLY A 33 -0.18 6.92 -5.94
C GLY A 33 0.95 6.78 -6.95
N PHE A 34 1.19 5.56 -7.45
CA PHE A 34 2.18 5.32 -8.51
C PHE A 34 1.79 5.98 -9.85
N ILE A 35 0.52 5.94 -10.23
CA ILE A 35 0.05 6.46 -11.54
C ILE A 35 -0.16 7.96 -11.51
N LEU A 36 -0.75 8.50 -10.43
CA LEU A 36 -1.08 9.92 -10.33
C LEU A 36 0.12 10.80 -10.04
N ASP A 37 1.31 10.21 -9.85
CA ASP A 37 2.50 10.84 -9.27
C ASP A 37 2.16 11.72 -8.05
N HIS A 38 1.05 11.40 -7.37
CA HIS A 38 0.68 11.95 -6.09
C HIS A 38 1.52 11.22 -5.05
N GLY A 39 2.83 11.34 -5.22
CA GLY A 39 3.77 11.27 -4.15
C GLY A 39 3.43 12.41 -3.21
N ASP A 40 2.49 12.16 -2.30
CA ASP A 40 2.49 12.83 -1.00
C ASP A 40 3.76 12.35 -0.27
N ARG A 41 4.91 12.83 -0.77
CA ARG A 41 6.28 12.44 -0.42
C ARG A 41 6.78 13.20 0.80
N HIS A 42 5.91 13.52 1.75
CA HIS A 42 6.27 14.31 2.90
C HIS A 42 6.15 13.51 4.19
N CYS A 43 7.26 13.47 4.94
CA CYS A 43 7.18 13.29 6.39
C CYS A 43 6.53 14.51 7.07
N GLU A 44 6.42 15.67 6.42
CA GLU A 44 5.84 16.90 6.99
C GLU A 44 5.26 17.78 5.89
N ASN A 45 3.97 18.13 5.94
CA ASN A 45 3.27 18.99 4.99
C ASN A 45 3.79 20.47 5.07
N ILE A 46 5.04 20.74 4.70
CA ILE A 46 5.72 22.05 4.89
C ILE A 46 6.23 22.60 3.55
N LEU A 47 5.71 23.77 3.20
CA LEU A 47 6.27 24.70 2.21
C LEU A 47 7.79 24.80 2.36
N LEU A 48 8.57 24.44 1.34
CA LEU A 48 9.78 25.20 1.00
C LEU A 48 9.97 25.19 -0.52
N ASP A 49 9.76 26.38 -1.06
CA ASP A 49 10.31 26.92 -2.29
C ASP A 49 11.71 26.36 -2.61
N SER A 50 11.91 25.99 -3.87
CA SER A 50 13.21 25.88 -4.56
C SER A 50 14.34 25.10 -3.88
N THR A 51 14.88 24.11 -4.59
CA THR A 51 16.14 23.41 -4.29
C THR A 51 16.13 22.49 -3.06
N ASN A 52 15.74 21.22 -3.22
CA ASN A 52 16.11 20.18 -2.24
C ASN A 52 16.39 18.86 -2.96
N ASP A 53 17.62 18.78 -3.47
CA ASP A 53 18.34 17.53 -3.69
C ASP A 53 18.37 16.73 -2.37
N LEU A 54 17.44 15.79 -2.21
CA LEU A 54 17.63 14.72 -1.24
C LEU A 54 18.93 13.98 -1.64
N PRO A 55 19.96 13.88 -0.77
CA PRO A 55 21.26 13.31 -1.13
C PRO A 55 21.17 11.83 -1.56
N THR A 56 20.06 11.17 -1.22
CA THR A 56 19.65 9.89 -1.81
C THR A 56 18.24 10.03 -2.35
N PRO A 57 18.01 10.03 -3.67
CA PRO A 57 16.67 10.02 -4.22
C PRO A 57 15.93 8.76 -3.75
N GLU A 58 14.67 8.90 -3.34
CA GLU A 58 13.83 7.75 -3.04
C GLU A 58 13.47 7.05 -4.35
N ILE A 59 14.15 5.93 -4.65
CA ILE A 59 13.96 5.15 -5.89
C ILE A 59 12.66 4.33 -5.83
N VAL A 60 12.06 4.15 -4.65
CA VAL A 60 10.93 3.25 -4.46
C VAL A 60 9.58 3.93 -4.77
N PRO A 61 8.74 3.33 -5.64
CA PRO A 61 7.50 3.94 -6.13
C PRO A 61 6.38 4.03 -5.08
N PHE A 62 6.43 3.22 -4.03
CA PHE A 62 5.53 3.28 -2.88
C PHE A 62 6.11 2.45 -1.72
N ARG A 63 5.72 2.77 -0.49
CA ARG A 63 6.23 2.13 0.72
C ARG A 63 5.58 0.77 0.96
N LEU A 64 6.34 -0.31 0.73
CA LEU A 64 5.91 -1.68 1.05
C LEU A 64 6.82 -2.33 2.09
N THR A 65 6.58 -2.03 3.37
CA THR A 65 7.43 -2.55 4.46
C THR A 65 7.21 -4.05 4.71
N ARG A 66 8.20 -4.72 5.30
CA ARG A 66 8.09 -6.12 5.75
C ARG A 66 6.92 -6.36 6.69
N ASN A 67 6.56 -5.35 7.51
CA ASN A 67 5.38 -5.39 8.37
C ASN A 67 4.07 -5.41 7.57
N MET A 68 3.99 -4.66 6.47
CA MET A 68 2.81 -4.67 5.59
C MET A 68 2.68 -6.01 4.86
N ILE A 69 3.79 -6.53 4.31
CA ILE A 69 3.81 -7.82 3.61
C ILE A 69 3.34 -8.94 4.53
N ASN A 70 3.81 -8.96 5.79
CA ASN A 70 3.33 -9.90 6.80
C ASN A 70 1.82 -9.77 7.05
N GLY A 71 1.28 -8.56 6.96
CA GLY A 71 -0.16 -8.27 7.12
C GLY A 71 -1.04 -8.86 6.01
N PHE A 72 -0.52 -9.10 4.81
CA PHE A 72 -1.28 -9.69 3.70
C PHE A 72 -1.53 -11.19 3.88
N GLY A 73 -0.78 -11.84 4.78
CA GLY A 73 -0.90 -13.25 5.08
C GLY A 73 0.18 -14.10 4.40
N PRO A 74 -0.02 -15.44 4.38
CA PRO A 74 1.04 -16.38 3.97
C PRO A 74 1.43 -16.25 2.50
N THR A 75 0.52 -15.78 1.65
CA THR A 75 0.78 -15.53 0.23
C THR A 75 1.53 -14.23 -0.04
N GLY A 76 1.73 -13.39 0.98
CA GLY A 76 2.39 -12.09 0.86
C GLY A 76 1.84 -11.24 -0.27
N VAL A 77 2.76 -10.72 -1.10
CA VAL A 77 2.45 -9.85 -2.24
C VAL A 77 1.81 -10.60 -3.42
N GLU A 78 2.12 -11.89 -3.58
CA GLU A 78 1.67 -12.72 -4.71
C GLU A 78 0.18 -13.11 -4.62
N GLY A 79 -0.45 -12.88 -3.48
CA GLY A 79 -1.85 -13.21 -3.24
C GLY A 79 -2.81 -12.12 -3.72
N ALA A 80 -3.71 -11.72 -2.81
CA ALA A 80 -4.73 -10.73 -3.10
C ALA A 80 -4.16 -9.34 -3.48
N PHE A 81 -2.94 -9.02 -3.03
CA PHE A 81 -2.27 -7.75 -3.32
C PHE A 81 -1.98 -7.60 -4.82
N ARG A 82 -1.17 -8.50 -5.42
CA ARG A 82 -0.85 -8.49 -6.86
C ARG A 82 -2.10 -8.47 -7.73
N LYS A 83 -3.07 -9.35 -7.46
CA LYS A 83 -4.33 -9.40 -8.23
C LYS A 83 -5.09 -8.07 -8.18
N THR A 84 -5.15 -7.44 -7.01
CA THR A 84 -5.82 -6.15 -6.87
C THR A 84 -5.06 -5.05 -7.61
N CYS A 85 -3.72 -5.04 -7.52
CA CYS A 85 -2.89 -4.10 -8.28
C CYS A 85 -3.13 -4.21 -9.80
N GLU A 86 -3.14 -5.42 -10.34
CA GLU A 86 -3.39 -5.66 -11.77
C GLU A 86 -4.77 -5.16 -12.21
N ILE A 87 -5.81 -5.38 -11.38
CA ILE A 87 -7.16 -4.89 -11.64
C ILE A 87 -7.18 -3.35 -11.62
N VAL A 88 -6.58 -2.73 -10.62
CA VAL A 88 -6.55 -1.27 -10.46
C VAL A 88 -5.82 -0.61 -11.63
N VAL A 89 -4.63 -1.10 -12.00
CA VAL A 89 -3.89 -0.60 -13.16
C VAL A 89 -4.70 -0.77 -14.45
N ARG A 90 -5.37 -1.92 -14.62
CA ARG A 90 -6.22 -2.16 -15.79
C ARG A 90 -7.39 -1.17 -15.86
N VAL A 91 -8.02 -0.86 -14.73
CA VAL A 91 -9.13 0.11 -14.67
C VAL A 91 -8.59 1.52 -14.96
N LEU A 92 -7.50 1.93 -14.32
CA LEU A 92 -6.93 3.26 -14.49
C LEU A 92 -6.41 3.53 -15.90
N ARG A 93 -5.92 2.51 -16.62
CA ARG A 93 -5.47 2.62 -18.02
C ARG A 93 -6.61 2.61 -19.05
N ARG A 94 -7.85 2.32 -18.63
CA ARG A 94 -9.03 2.33 -19.50
C ARG A 94 -9.77 3.67 -19.48
N THR A 95 -9.43 4.55 -18.53
CA THR A 95 -9.95 5.93 -18.41
C THR A 95 -9.11 6.86 -19.28
#